data_AF-A0A933CSE8-F1
#
_entry.id   AF-A0A933CSE8-F1
#
_cell.length_a   1.000
_cell.length_b   1.000
_cell.length_c   1.000
_cell.angle_alpha   90.00
_cell.angle_beta   90.00
_cell.angle_gamma   90.00
#
_symmetry.space_group_name_H-M   'P 1'
#
loop_
_entity.id
_entity.type
_entity.pdbx_description
1 polymer ?
#
loop_
_entity_poly.entity_id
_entity_poly.type
_entity_poly.pdbx_seq_one_letter_code
_entity_poly.pdbx_strand_id
1 'polypeptide(L)'
;MAALKLIMAATAVFFIAGAALIDRHPMNPAVAQPFSPVPLHIRRREVVQEHYLIHLKRLRGYYESLSVALKATAGDLLPTIELPRPLQHGYQILPKIVADTPLPGQRARAQSAWYSWPWTEALIDSGIKEIVRAEADLRNAVALSTTARRGVYEKLARSYKEIRDRQQRIEEHIDYNRLWQAAIAADRSRYDRETVLHNEVLERQAILDALDSLGATFKNAPGGLNRIGLSRVFAGMTSGLRERERLLAQDIHNATAHVSTPDFLRVEQRGPHLWILQVPFFTDIEDRDFVESAQGEIESFWRLRDGEDEFRVEVAFSHIPLKQLYTESRAPEKGQQIDAYEHLDLFPPGGAILTTGALTTHVYGRAIVLGPHDVAPRILAHEFGHILGFKDSYFRGYKDLGKNGFRVMEVVAEPNDIMGAPGSGRVLRSHFERILERSLNGKGKRS
;
A
#
# COMPACT_ATOMS: atom_id res chain seq x y z
N MET A 1 10.29 -35.13 -0.49
CA MET A 1 9.90 -33.93 -1.28
C MET A 1 8.59 -33.35 -0.75
N ALA A 2 8.59 -32.87 0.50
CA ALA A 2 7.37 -32.43 1.21
C ALA A 2 7.67 -31.32 2.23
N ALA A 3 8.56 -30.37 1.90
CA ALA A 3 8.95 -29.27 2.79
C ALA A 3 9.06 -27.92 2.06
N LEU A 4 8.18 -27.68 1.08
CA LEU A 4 8.12 -26.42 0.32
C LEU A 4 6.67 -26.02 0.04
N LYS A 5 5.83 -25.95 1.09
CA LYS A 5 4.42 -25.52 0.95
C LYS A 5 3.89 -24.66 2.11
N LEU A 6 4.74 -24.16 3.01
CA LEU A 6 4.24 -23.49 4.22
C LEU A 6 4.99 -22.20 4.60
N ILE A 7 5.16 -21.27 3.66
CA ILE A 7 5.39 -19.84 3.96
C ILE A 7 4.75 -19.02 2.82
N MET A 8 3.41 -18.98 2.75
CA MET A 8 2.65 -17.99 1.95
C MET A 8 1.21 -17.91 2.50
N ALA A 9 1.07 -17.88 3.82
CA ALA A 9 -0.20 -17.64 4.47
C ALA A 9 -0.05 -16.35 5.30
N ALA A 10 -0.89 -15.36 4.95
CA ALA A 10 -1.01 -14.05 5.58
C ALA A 10 0.11 -13.03 5.33
N THR A 11 0.36 -12.69 4.06
CA THR A 11 0.75 -11.31 3.72
C THR A 11 -0.51 -10.63 3.20
N ALA A 12 -1.26 -9.97 4.08
CA ALA A 12 -2.18 -8.93 3.64
C ALA A 12 -1.29 -7.81 3.09
N VAL A 13 -1.08 -7.82 1.78
CA VAL A 13 -0.36 -6.74 1.11
C VAL A 13 -1.35 -5.60 1.01
N PHE A 14 -1.24 -4.64 1.94
CA PHE A 14 -1.91 -3.36 1.79
C PHE A 14 -1.13 -2.53 0.79
N PHE A 15 -1.77 -2.25 -0.35
CA PHE A 15 -1.17 -1.50 -1.44
C PHE A 15 -1.40 -0.01 -1.21
N ILE A 16 -0.34 0.68 -0.82
CA ILE A 16 -0.32 2.15 -0.86
C ILE A 16 0.36 2.56 -2.15
N ALA A 17 -0.37 3.22 -3.03
CA ALA A 17 0.21 3.87 -4.19
C ALA A 17 0.85 5.19 -3.77
N GLY A 18 2.11 5.18 -3.33
CA GLY A 18 2.87 6.42 -3.12
C GLY A 18 2.96 7.21 -4.43
N ALA A 19 2.48 8.45 -4.44
CA ALA A 19 2.37 9.25 -5.66
C ALA A 19 3.72 9.45 -6.33
N ALA A 20 3.86 8.88 -7.53
CA ALA A 20 4.81 9.39 -8.50
C ALA A 20 4.34 10.80 -8.88
N LEU A 21 5.04 11.84 -8.41
CA LEU A 21 4.99 13.18 -8.99
C LEU A 21 5.20 13.06 -10.51
N ILE A 22 4.11 13.12 -11.28
CA ILE A 22 4.14 13.29 -12.73
C ILE A 22 4.21 14.80 -12.96
N ASP A 23 5.41 15.31 -13.20
CA ASP A 23 5.61 16.70 -13.60
C ASP A 23 5.01 16.89 -15.00
N ARG A 24 4.07 17.82 -15.16
CA ARG A 24 3.45 18.12 -16.46
C ARG A 24 4.45 18.86 -17.34
N HIS A 25 4.90 18.23 -18.42
CA HIS A 25 5.45 18.98 -19.56
C HIS A 25 4.31 19.62 -20.38
N PRO A 26 4.46 20.89 -20.82
CA PRO A 26 3.47 21.56 -21.66
C PRO A 26 3.38 20.88 -23.03
N MET A 27 2.15 20.51 -23.43
CA MET A 27 1.88 19.97 -24.77
C MET A 27 2.03 21.06 -25.83
N ASN A 28 2.92 20.82 -26.78
CA ASN A 28 3.06 21.60 -28.01
C ASN A 28 2.03 21.09 -29.04
N PRO A 29 1.30 21.94 -29.79
CA PRO A 29 0.28 21.47 -30.70
C PRO A 29 0.87 20.87 -31.98
N ALA A 30 0.58 19.58 -32.16
CA ALA A 30 0.26 18.86 -33.39
C ALA A 30 1.22 18.96 -34.60
N VAL A 31 2.18 18.04 -34.66
CA VAL A 31 2.58 17.40 -35.93
C VAL A 31 1.92 16.02 -35.95
N ALA A 32 1.14 15.73 -36.98
CA ALA A 32 0.48 14.43 -37.16
C ALA A 32 1.54 13.32 -37.28
N GLN A 33 1.77 12.60 -36.19
CA GLN A 33 2.66 11.45 -36.15
C GLN A 33 1.93 10.21 -36.69
N PRO A 34 2.61 9.36 -37.49
CA PRO A 34 2.06 8.08 -37.92
C PRO A 34 1.70 7.22 -36.71
N PHE A 35 0.65 6.39 -36.83
CA PHE A 35 0.13 5.49 -35.79
C PHE A 35 1.26 4.80 -35.02
N SER A 36 1.65 5.37 -33.88
CA SER A 36 2.59 4.73 -32.97
C SER A 36 1.92 3.44 -32.50
N PRO A 37 2.53 2.27 -32.69
CA PRO A 37 1.93 1.03 -32.23
C PRO A 37 1.67 1.15 -30.73
N VAL A 38 0.41 0.88 -30.32
CA VAL A 38 0.01 0.86 -28.91
C VAL A 38 1.10 0.15 -28.08
N PRO A 39 1.70 0.82 -27.07
CA PRO A 39 2.79 0.27 -26.28
C PRO A 39 2.49 -1.14 -25.78
N LEU A 40 3.49 -2.03 -25.82
CA LEU A 40 3.28 -3.46 -25.52
C LEU A 40 2.69 -3.70 -24.12
N HIS A 41 3.03 -2.87 -23.13
CA HIS A 41 2.48 -2.96 -21.79
C HIS A 41 0.98 -2.60 -21.71
N ILE A 42 0.49 -1.74 -22.62
CA ILE A 42 -0.96 -1.42 -22.74
C ILE A 42 -1.71 -2.60 -23.36
N ARG A 43 -1.18 -3.19 -24.42
CA ARG A 43 -1.78 -4.42 -25.00
C ARG A 43 -1.82 -5.55 -23.97
N ARG A 44 -0.76 -5.68 -23.16
CA ARG A 44 -0.71 -6.69 -22.11
C ARG A 44 -1.81 -6.49 -21.07
N ARG A 45 -2.07 -5.24 -20.67
CA ARG A 45 -3.18 -4.88 -19.76
C ARG A 45 -4.52 -5.36 -20.33
N GLU A 46 -4.80 -5.13 -21.61
CA GLU A 46 -6.07 -5.53 -22.25
C GLU A 46 -6.28 -7.05 -22.16
N VAL A 47 -5.23 -7.85 -22.44
CA VAL A 47 -5.28 -9.31 -22.31
C VAL A 47 -5.59 -9.76 -20.88
N VAL A 48 -4.94 -9.15 -19.87
CA VAL A 48 -5.23 -9.48 -18.46
C VAL A 48 -6.65 -9.08 -18.07
N GLN A 49 -7.13 -7.93 -18.54
CA GLN A 49 -8.49 -7.46 -18.29
C GLN A 49 -9.54 -8.42 -18.90
N GLU A 50 -9.36 -8.86 -20.14
CA GLU A 50 -10.23 -9.83 -20.78
C GLU A 50 -10.27 -11.14 -20.00
N HIS A 51 -9.11 -11.62 -19.54
CA HIS A 51 -9.03 -12.82 -18.72
C HIS A 51 -9.74 -12.65 -17.37
N TYR A 52 -9.64 -11.47 -16.75
CA TYR A 52 -10.38 -11.14 -15.54
C TYR A 52 -11.90 -11.11 -15.76
N LEU A 53 -12.37 -10.60 -16.90
CA LEU A 53 -13.80 -10.63 -17.24
C LEU A 53 -14.34 -12.06 -17.36
N ILE A 54 -13.54 -13.00 -17.87
CA ILE A 54 -13.89 -14.43 -17.89
C ILE A 54 -14.05 -14.96 -16.46
N HIS A 55 -13.12 -14.61 -15.56
CA HIS A 55 -13.22 -14.96 -14.15
C HIS A 55 -14.52 -14.40 -13.51
N LEU A 56 -14.82 -13.12 -13.70
CA LEU A 56 -16.04 -12.50 -13.16
C LEU A 56 -17.32 -13.18 -13.66
N LYS A 57 -17.38 -13.47 -14.97
CA LYS A 57 -18.52 -14.19 -15.58
C LYS A 57 -18.72 -15.55 -14.93
N ARG A 58 -17.63 -16.29 -14.67
CA ARG A 58 -17.70 -17.60 -14.04
C ARG A 58 -18.10 -17.54 -12.58
N LEU A 59 -17.54 -16.59 -11.82
CA LEU A 59 -17.90 -16.39 -10.41
C LEU A 59 -19.39 -16.06 -10.25
N ARG A 60 -19.96 -15.25 -11.16
CA ARG A 60 -21.40 -14.99 -11.21
C ARG A 60 -22.21 -16.24 -11.46
N GLY A 61 -21.85 -17.05 -12.45
CA GLY A 61 -22.54 -18.32 -12.74
C GLY A 61 -22.48 -19.32 -11.57
N TYR A 62 -21.35 -19.36 -10.87
CA TYR A 62 -21.21 -20.17 -9.64
C TYR A 62 -22.11 -19.65 -8.51
N TYR A 63 -22.14 -18.33 -8.28
CA TYR A 63 -23.06 -17.72 -7.29
C TYR A 63 -24.53 -18.07 -7.57
N GLU A 64 -24.97 -17.94 -8.83
CA GLU A 64 -26.34 -18.25 -9.23
C GLU A 64 -26.67 -19.72 -8.94
N SER A 65 -25.78 -20.63 -9.33
CA SER A 65 -25.94 -22.07 -9.11
C SER A 65 -25.99 -22.42 -7.61
N LEU A 66 -25.08 -21.84 -6.82
CA LEU A 66 -25.04 -22.06 -5.38
C LEU A 66 -26.29 -21.49 -4.70
N SER A 67 -26.72 -20.29 -5.07
CA SER A 67 -27.91 -19.63 -4.52
C SER A 67 -29.18 -20.46 -4.75
N VAL A 68 -29.34 -21.04 -5.94
CA VAL A 68 -30.46 -21.96 -6.24
C VAL A 68 -30.41 -23.20 -5.35
N ALA A 69 -29.24 -23.81 -5.18
CA ALA A 69 -29.08 -25.00 -4.34
C ALA A 69 -29.32 -24.71 -2.84
N LEU A 70 -28.81 -23.58 -2.34
CA LEU A 70 -29.04 -23.15 -0.96
C LEU A 70 -30.52 -22.85 -0.71
N LYS A 71 -31.17 -22.11 -1.61
CA LYS A 71 -32.61 -21.81 -1.49
C LYS A 71 -33.47 -23.09 -1.39
N ALA A 72 -33.10 -24.14 -2.13
CA ALA A 72 -33.83 -25.40 -2.14
C ALA A 72 -33.61 -26.26 -0.88
N THR A 73 -32.44 -26.18 -0.23
CA THR A 73 -32.02 -27.23 0.73
C THR A 73 -31.38 -26.73 2.03
N ALA A 74 -30.90 -25.49 2.06
CA ALA A 74 -30.24 -24.85 3.20
C ALA A 74 -30.45 -23.33 3.15
N GLY A 75 -31.72 -22.91 3.14
CA GLY A 75 -32.11 -21.51 2.92
C GLY A 75 -31.55 -20.55 3.98
N ASP A 76 -31.24 -21.06 5.17
CA ASP A 76 -30.58 -20.35 6.26
C ASP A 76 -29.14 -19.91 5.92
N LEU A 77 -28.48 -20.57 4.96
CA LEU A 77 -27.14 -20.19 4.50
C LEU A 77 -27.18 -19.13 3.40
N LEU A 78 -28.33 -18.88 2.75
CA LEU A 78 -28.43 -17.92 1.65
C LEU A 78 -27.99 -16.49 2.06
N PRO A 79 -28.33 -15.95 3.24
CA PRO A 79 -27.84 -14.64 3.68
C PRO A 79 -26.32 -14.57 3.92
N THR A 80 -25.61 -15.72 3.95
CA THR A 80 -24.16 -15.76 4.16
C THR A 80 -23.35 -15.62 2.88
N ILE A 81 -24.01 -15.68 1.72
CA ILE A 81 -23.40 -15.43 0.41
C ILE A 81 -23.97 -14.15 -0.19
N GLU A 82 -23.12 -13.40 -0.90
CA GLU A 82 -23.51 -12.13 -1.51
C GLU A 82 -23.21 -12.17 -3.01
N LEU A 83 -24.03 -11.48 -3.82
CA LEU A 83 -23.78 -11.35 -5.25
C LEU A 83 -22.36 -10.77 -5.49
N PRO A 84 -21.56 -11.33 -6.41
CA PRO A 84 -20.26 -10.74 -6.73
C PRO A 84 -20.50 -9.43 -7.47
N ARG A 85 -20.10 -8.32 -6.86
CA ARG A 85 -20.24 -6.98 -7.41
C ARG A 85 -18.85 -6.44 -7.73
N PRO A 86 -18.66 -5.81 -8.90
CA PRO A 86 -17.47 -4.99 -9.14
C PRO A 86 -17.34 -3.97 -8.00
N LEU A 87 -16.11 -3.64 -7.64
CA LEU A 87 -15.88 -2.63 -6.63
C LEU A 87 -16.44 -1.30 -7.15
N GLN A 88 -17.32 -0.67 -6.38
CA GLN A 88 -17.78 0.67 -6.72
C GLN A 88 -16.64 1.63 -6.39
N HIS A 89 -16.31 2.53 -7.29
CA HIS A 89 -15.29 3.57 -7.10
C HIS A 89 -15.85 4.92 -7.53
N GLY A 90 -15.15 6.01 -7.21
CA GLY A 90 -15.51 7.36 -7.64
C GLY A 90 -15.89 8.26 -6.49
N TYR A 91 -16.48 9.40 -6.82
CA TYR A 91 -16.78 10.47 -5.88
C TYR A 91 -17.74 10.02 -4.76
N GLN A 92 -17.46 10.38 -3.51
CA GLN A 92 -18.21 10.01 -2.31
C GLN A 92 -18.36 8.50 -2.07
N ILE A 93 -17.53 7.67 -2.73
CA ILE A 93 -17.37 6.27 -2.37
C ILE A 93 -16.25 6.19 -1.34
N LEU A 94 -16.62 5.75 -0.13
CA LEU A 94 -15.72 5.68 1.01
C LEU A 94 -15.26 4.24 1.25
N PRO A 95 -14.00 4.05 1.65
CA PRO A 95 -13.54 2.77 2.15
C PRO A 95 -14.13 2.51 3.53
N LYS A 96 -14.12 1.26 3.98
CA LYS A 96 -14.32 0.98 5.41
C LYS A 96 -13.00 1.13 6.14
N ILE A 97 -13.02 1.75 7.31
CA ILE A 97 -11.89 1.69 8.23
C ILE A 97 -11.95 0.35 8.95
N VAL A 98 -10.99 -0.54 8.65
CA VAL A 98 -10.95 -1.91 9.21
C VAL A 98 -9.78 -2.06 10.16
N ALA A 99 -9.91 -2.95 11.14
CA ALA A 99 -8.85 -3.18 12.11
C ALA A 99 -7.52 -3.58 11.43
N ASP A 100 -6.41 -3.08 11.98
CA ASP A 100 -5.08 -3.47 11.56
C ASP A 100 -4.88 -4.98 11.62
N THR A 101 -4.10 -5.51 10.66
CA THR A 101 -3.62 -6.89 10.75
C THR A 101 -2.60 -7.00 11.90
N PRO A 102 -2.67 -8.06 12.74
CA PRO A 102 -1.69 -8.26 13.81
C PRO A 102 -0.25 -8.24 13.28
N LEU A 103 0.62 -7.52 13.97
CA LEU A 103 2.03 -7.48 13.63
C LEU A 103 2.66 -8.88 13.78
N PRO A 104 3.48 -9.32 12.82
CA PRO A 104 4.24 -10.55 12.99
C PRO A 104 5.19 -10.42 14.18
N GLY A 105 5.30 -11.46 15.01
CA GLY A 105 6.17 -11.45 16.20
C GLY A 105 7.67 -11.55 15.89
N GLN A 106 8.05 -11.77 14.64
CA GLN A 106 9.44 -11.82 14.21
C GLN A 106 9.94 -10.42 13.87
N ARG A 107 11.25 -10.17 14.07
CA ARG A 107 11.89 -8.94 13.60
C ARG A 107 11.67 -8.82 12.10
N ALA A 108 11.08 -7.71 11.70
CA ALA A 108 10.85 -7.43 10.29
C ALA A 108 12.20 -7.23 9.58
N ARG A 109 12.33 -7.84 8.41
CA ARG A 109 13.53 -7.89 7.58
C ARG A 109 13.21 -7.20 6.25
N ALA A 110 14.15 -6.46 5.68
CA ALA A 110 13.96 -5.93 4.34
C ALA A 110 13.80 -7.09 3.34
N GLN A 111 12.69 -7.09 2.61
CA GLN A 111 12.38 -8.11 1.60
C GLN A 111 11.81 -7.43 0.36
N SER A 112 12.17 -7.96 -0.81
CA SER A 112 11.61 -7.50 -2.08
C SER A 112 10.26 -8.14 -2.32
N ALA A 113 9.22 -7.32 -2.35
CA ALA A 113 7.92 -7.67 -2.94
C ALA A 113 7.95 -7.34 -4.43
N TRP A 114 7.15 -8.06 -5.23
CA TRP A 114 7.11 -7.82 -6.67
C TRP A 114 5.72 -8.04 -7.25
N TYR A 115 5.42 -7.27 -8.29
CA TYR A 115 4.13 -7.27 -8.98
C TYR A 115 4.35 -7.18 -10.49
N SER A 116 3.53 -7.89 -11.26
CA SER A 116 3.62 -7.87 -12.73
C SER A 116 2.36 -8.44 -13.35
N TRP A 117 2.13 -8.17 -14.64
CA TRP A 117 1.01 -8.80 -15.37
C TRP A 117 1.01 -10.33 -15.30
N PRO A 118 2.13 -11.05 -15.48
CA PRO A 118 2.15 -12.51 -15.30
C PRO A 118 1.74 -12.99 -13.90
N TRP A 119 2.04 -12.20 -12.85
CA TRP A 119 1.58 -12.53 -11.50
C TRP A 119 0.06 -12.40 -11.38
N THR A 120 -0.49 -11.29 -11.85
CA THR A 120 -1.93 -11.03 -11.83
C THR A 120 -2.70 -12.11 -12.61
N GLU A 121 -2.19 -12.54 -13.76
CA GLU A 121 -2.78 -13.67 -14.49
C GLU A 121 -2.74 -14.98 -13.69
N ALA A 122 -1.64 -15.28 -12.99
CA ALA A 122 -1.56 -16.47 -12.16
C ALA A 122 -2.60 -16.45 -11.01
N LEU A 123 -2.89 -15.27 -10.46
CA LEU A 123 -3.97 -15.09 -9.48
C LEU A 123 -5.35 -15.36 -10.10
N ILE A 124 -5.61 -14.83 -11.30
CA ILE A 124 -6.85 -15.08 -12.06
C ILE A 124 -7.02 -16.58 -12.35
N ASP A 125 -5.98 -17.23 -12.87
CA ASP A 125 -5.97 -18.67 -13.15
C ASP A 125 -6.26 -19.50 -11.90
N SER A 126 -5.67 -19.13 -10.77
CA SER A 126 -5.93 -19.80 -9.50
C SER A 126 -7.38 -19.62 -9.06
N GLY A 127 -7.94 -18.42 -9.19
CA GLY A 127 -9.34 -18.14 -8.88
C GLY A 127 -10.31 -18.96 -9.75
N ILE A 128 -10.05 -19.02 -11.06
CA ILE A 128 -10.83 -19.85 -11.99
C ILE A 128 -10.78 -21.32 -11.59
N LYS A 129 -9.60 -21.86 -11.27
CA LYS A 129 -9.45 -23.27 -10.83
C LYS A 129 -10.22 -23.57 -9.55
N GLU A 130 -10.28 -22.63 -8.61
CA GLU A 130 -11.06 -22.78 -7.38
C GLU A 130 -12.56 -22.79 -7.67
N ILE A 131 -13.05 -21.89 -8.52
CA ILE A 131 -14.45 -21.89 -8.94
C ILE A 131 -14.82 -23.21 -9.63
N VAL A 132 -13.97 -23.73 -10.53
CA VAL A 132 -14.19 -25.03 -11.20
C VAL A 132 -14.37 -26.16 -10.19
N ARG A 133 -13.51 -26.20 -9.16
CA ARG A 133 -13.58 -27.22 -8.10
C ARG A 133 -14.86 -27.07 -7.28
N ALA A 134 -15.21 -25.84 -6.90
CA ALA A 134 -16.41 -25.56 -6.12
C ALA A 134 -17.71 -25.90 -6.90
N GLU A 135 -17.73 -25.64 -8.22
CA GLU A 135 -18.82 -26.07 -9.12
C GLU A 135 -18.94 -27.60 -9.19
N ALA A 136 -17.82 -28.33 -9.21
CA ALA A 136 -17.82 -29.79 -9.21
C ALA A 136 -18.33 -30.36 -7.88
N ASP A 137 -17.85 -29.83 -6.75
CA ASP A 137 -18.32 -30.18 -5.41
C ASP A 137 -19.83 -29.93 -5.28
N LEU A 138 -20.34 -28.80 -5.80
CA LEU A 138 -21.76 -28.47 -5.82
C LEU A 138 -22.59 -29.48 -6.59
N ARG A 139 -22.15 -29.91 -7.78
CA ARG A 139 -22.84 -30.94 -8.58
C ARG A 139 -22.86 -32.29 -7.87
N ASN A 140 -21.74 -32.70 -7.27
CA ASN A 140 -21.61 -33.97 -6.59
C ASN A 140 -22.46 -34.05 -5.30
N ALA A 141 -22.75 -32.90 -4.67
CA ALA A 141 -23.55 -32.83 -3.44
C ALA A 141 -24.99 -33.36 -3.61
N VAL A 142 -25.52 -33.36 -4.84
CA VAL A 142 -26.89 -33.86 -5.12
C VAL A 142 -27.02 -35.35 -4.83
N ALA A 143 -25.95 -36.14 -5.02
CA ALA A 143 -25.95 -37.57 -4.75
C ALA A 143 -25.79 -37.94 -3.27
N LEU A 144 -25.52 -36.95 -2.40
CA LEU A 144 -25.31 -37.17 -0.97
C LEU A 144 -26.63 -37.22 -0.20
N SER A 145 -26.59 -37.87 0.97
CA SER A 145 -27.66 -37.79 1.97
C SER A 145 -27.87 -36.35 2.45
N THR A 146 -29.04 -36.04 3.00
CA THR A 146 -29.39 -34.68 3.46
C THR A 146 -28.35 -34.08 4.41
N THR A 147 -27.90 -34.86 5.41
CA THR A 147 -26.91 -34.40 6.40
C THR A 147 -25.54 -34.14 5.75
N ALA A 148 -25.07 -35.07 4.90
CA ALA A 148 -23.78 -34.91 4.22
C ALA A 148 -23.81 -33.76 3.20
N ARG A 149 -24.92 -33.61 2.48
CA ARG A 149 -25.16 -32.51 1.54
C ARG A 149 -25.11 -31.16 2.24
N ARG A 150 -25.76 -31.04 3.41
CA ARG A 150 -25.72 -29.81 4.20
C ARG A 150 -24.29 -29.43 4.59
N GLY A 151 -23.48 -30.39 5.06
CA GLY A 151 -22.06 -30.14 5.37
C GLY A 151 -21.26 -29.63 4.16
N VAL A 152 -21.55 -30.14 2.96
CA VAL A 152 -20.95 -29.62 1.72
C VAL A 152 -21.40 -28.19 1.43
N TYR A 153 -22.67 -27.87 1.61
CA TYR A 153 -23.19 -26.51 1.40
C TYR A 153 -22.62 -25.48 2.37
N GLU A 154 -22.44 -25.83 3.63
CA GLU A 154 -21.76 -24.97 4.61
C GLU A 154 -20.30 -24.70 4.22
N LYS A 155 -19.59 -25.71 3.70
CA LYS A 155 -18.23 -25.55 3.17
C LYS A 155 -18.22 -24.65 1.93
N LEU A 156 -19.14 -24.86 0.99
CA LEU A 156 -19.23 -24.09 -0.25
C LEU A 156 -19.60 -22.62 0.01
N ALA A 157 -20.52 -22.33 0.92
CA ALA A 157 -20.87 -20.96 1.30
C ALA A 157 -19.67 -20.20 1.90
N ARG A 158 -18.90 -20.86 2.79
CA ARG A 158 -17.65 -20.31 3.35
C ARG A 158 -16.61 -20.05 2.26
N SER A 159 -16.37 -21.05 1.41
CA SER A 159 -15.40 -20.95 0.32
C SER A 159 -15.80 -19.90 -0.72
N TYR A 160 -17.10 -19.72 -0.98
CA TYR A 160 -17.59 -18.66 -1.86
C TYR A 160 -17.18 -17.27 -1.35
N LYS A 161 -17.29 -17.02 -0.04
CA LYS A 161 -16.83 -15.76 0.57
C LYS A 161 -15.33 -15.54 0.32
N GLU A 162 -14.51 -16.57 0.52
CA GLU A 162 -13.06 -16.49 0.27
C GLU A 162 -12.73 -16.22 -1.23
N ILE A 163 -13.47 -16.83 -2.15
CA ILE A 163 -13.31 -16.59 -3.59
C ILE A 163 -13.70 -15.15 -3.95
N ARG A 164 -14.79 -14.63 -3.38
CA ARG A 164 -15.24 -13.24 -3.58
C ARG A 164 -14.21 -12.25 -3.02
N ASP A 165 -13.72 -12.45 -1.80
CA ASP A 165 -12.72 -11.58 -1.21
C ASP A 165 -11.42 -11.59 -2.03
N ARG A 166 -11.08 -12.72 -2.68
CA ARG A 166 -9.96 -12.80 -3.63
C ARG A 166 -10.24 -12.09 -4.95
N GLN A 167 -11.48 -12.03 -5.43
CA GLN A 167 -11.84 -11.27 -6.63
C GLN A 167 -11.53 -9.78 -6.47
N GLN A 168 -11.78 -9.21 -5.28
CA GLN A 168 -11.41 -7.83 -4.97
C GLN A 168 -9.89 -7.63 -5.00
N ARG A 169 -9.11 -8.54 -4.40
CA ARG A 169 -7.64 -8.48 -4.46
C ARG A 169 -7.10 -8.58 -5.89
N ILE A 170 -7.73 -9.38 -6.74
CA ILE A 170 -7.34 -9.45 -8.16
C ILE A 170 -7.58 -8.10 -8.85
N GLU A 171 -8.71 -7.44 -8.56
CA GLU A 171 -9.03 -6.10 -9.07
C GLU A 171 -7.96 -5.08 -8.62
N GLU A 172 -7.63 -5.07 -7.32
CA GLU A 172 -6.53 -4.27 -6.74
C GLU A 172 -5.22 -4.48 -7.49
N HIS A 173 -4.85 -5.74 -7.76
CA HIS A 173 -3.65 -6.06 -8.52
C HIS A 173 -3.69 -5.55 -9.96
N ILE A 174 -4.86 -5.55 -10.61
CA ILE A 174 -5.01 -5.01 -11.98
C ILE A 174 -4.79 -3.49 -11.97
N ASP A 175 -5.46 -2.78 -11.05
CA ASP A 175 -5.37 -1.33 -10.95
C ASP A 175 -3.97 -0.87 -10.51
N TYR A 176 -3.37 -1.57 -9.56
CA TYR A 176 -2.00 -1.32 -9.12
C TYR A 176 -1.00 -1.52 -10.26
N ASN A 177 -1.10 -2.62 -11.01
CA ASN A 177 -0.24 -2.80 -12.19
C ASN A 177 -0.48 -1.69 -13.22
N ARG A 178 -1.74 -1.34 -13.51
CA ARG A 178 -2.04 -0.27 -14.47
C ARG A 178 -1.34 1.04 -14.09
N LEU A 179 -1.42 1.43 -12.82
CA LEU A 179 -0.77 2.64 -12.31
C LEU A 179 0.76 2.60 -12.54
N TRP A 180 1.44 1.57 -12.05
CA TRP A 180 2.90 1.53 -12.08
C TRP A 180 3.47 1.29 -13.48
N GLN A 181 2.78 0.55 -14.34
CA GLN A 181 3.21 0.39 -15.74
C GLN A 181 3.26 1.74 -16.44
N ALA A 182 2.24 2.58 -16.23
CA ALA A 182 2.19 3.92 -16.79
C ALA A 182 3.26 4.83 -16.16
N ALA A 183 3.42 4.80 -14.84
CA ALA A 183 4.39 5.64 -14.14
C ALA A 183 5.85 5.31 -14.53
N ILE A 184 6.21 4.02 -14.61
CA ILE A 184 7.55 3.58 -15.05
C ILE A 184 7.79 3.96 -16.51
N ALA A 185 6.79 3.80 -17.38
CA ALA A 185 6.92 4.19 -18.78
C ALA A 185 7.10 5.70 -18.96
N ALA A 186 6.46 6.51 -18.11
CA ALA A 186 6.53 7.97 -18.17
C ALA A 186 7.85 8.55 -17.66
N ASP A 187 8.47 7.95 -16.63
CA ASP A 187 9.73 8.45 -16.04
C ASP A 187 10.73 7.32 -15.74
N ARG A 188 11.15 6.63 -16.79
CA ARG A 188 12.08 5.49 -16.68
C ARG A 188 13.36 5.85 -15.90
N SER A 189 13.89 7.06 -16.12
CA SER A 189 15.13 7.52 -15.50
C SER A 189 15.07 7.56 -13.98
N ARG A 190 13.93 7.98 -13.41
CA ARG A 190 13.70 7.97 -11.97
C ARG A 190 13.67 6.55 -11.44
N TYR A 191 12.92 5.65 -12.09
CA TYR A 191 12.81 4.27 -11.65
C TYR A 191 14.11 3.47 -11.83
N ASP A 192 15.00 3.86 -12.75
CA ASP A 192 16.35 3.31 -12.83
C ASP A 192 17.15 3.65 -11.55
N ARG A 193 17.05 4.89 -11.04
CA ARG A 193 17.68 5.30 -9.77
C ARG A 193 17.06 4.58 -8.57
N GLU A 194 15.73 4.47 -8.52
CA GLU A 194 15.02 3.71 -7.48
C GLU A 194 15.41 2.22 -7.49
N THR A 195 15.70 1.66 -8.66
CA THR A 195 16.18 0.26 -8.77
C THR A 195 17.56 0.07 -8.15
N VAL A 196 18.44 1.08 -8.23
CA VAL A 196 19.74 1.06 -7.54
C VAL A 196 19.52 1.05 -6.02
N LEU A 197 18.74 2.00 -5.49
CA LEU A 197 18.42 2.09 -4.06
C LEU A 197 17.73 0.81 -3.54
N HIS A 198 16.83 0.23 -4.34
CA HIS A 198 16.21 -1.05 -4.03
C HIS A 198 17.27 -2.16 -3.82
N ASN A 199 18.26 -2.25 -4.72
CA ASN A 199 19.31 -3.25 -4.62
C ASN A 199 20.25 -2.97 -3.44
N GLU A 200 20.54 -1.71 -3.15
CA GLU A 200 21.35 -1.28 -2.00
C GLU A 200 20.70 -1.68 -0.66
N VAL A 201 19.38 -1.57 -0.52
CA VAL A 201 18.67 -2.06 0.67
C VAL A 201 18.82 -3.57 0.83
N LEU A 202 18.66 -4.34 -0.25
CA LEU A 202 18.81 -5.79 -0.20
C LEU A 202 20.26 -6.20 0.12
N GLU A 203 21.24 -5.48 -0.43
CA GLU A 203 22.66 -5.70 -0.13
C GLU A 203 22.95 -5.41 1.35
N ARG A 204 22.47 -4.27 1.87
CA ARG A 204 22.60 -3.91 3.28
C ARG A 204 22.04 -5.01 4.18
N GLN A 205 20.83 -5.51 3.87
CA GLN A 205 20.21 -6.59 4.63
C GLN A 205 21.05 -7.88 4.58
N ALA A 206 21.56 -8.26 3.41
CA ALA A 206 22.42 -9.44 3.28
C ALA A 206 23.71 -9.31 4.10
N ILE A 207 24.28 -8.10 4.18
CA ILE A 207 25.46 -7.82 5.02
C ILE A 207 25.13 -7.95 6.51
N LEU A 208 23.99 -7.40 6.95
CA LEU A 208 23.53 -7.54 8.34
C LEU A 208 23.35 -9.02 8.71
N ASP A 209 22.73 -9.81 7.83
CA ASP A 209 22.55 -11.25 8.05
C ASP A 209 23.90 -12.00 8.11
N ALA A 210 24.86 -11.61 7.28
CA ALA A 210 26.20 -12.18 7.28
C ALA A 210 26.96 -11.84 8.58
N LEU A 211 26.87 -10.59 9.05
CA LEU A 211 27.47 -10.14 10.32
C LEU A 211 26.87 -10.90 11.52
N ASP A 212 25.55 -11.08 11.54
CA ASP A 212 24.86 -11.85 12.59
C ASP A 212 25.28 -13.33 12.59
N SER A 213 25.35 -13.93 11.40
CA SER A 213 25.80 -15.31 11.22
C SER A 213 27.24 -15.53 11.70
N LEU A 214 28.17 -14.64 11.30
CA LEU A 214 29.57 -14.67 11.75
C LEU A 214 29.68 -14.54 13.28
N GLY A 215 28.88 -13.64 13.88
CA GLY A 215 28.81 -13.48 15.32
C GLY A 215 28.33 -14.74 16.05
N ALA A 216 27.31 -15.41 15.50
CA ALA A 216 26.79 -16.66 16.05
C ALA A 216 27.80 -17.82 15.90
N THR A 217 28.42 -17.98 14.73
CA THR A 217 29.45 -19.00 14.50
C THR A 217 30.64 -18.83 15.45
N PHE A 218 31.11 -17.60 15.66
CA PHE A 218 32.22 -17.34 16.56
C PHE A 218 31.89 -17.65 18.02
N LYS A 219 30.68 -17.28 18.49
CA LYS A 219 30.21 -17.61 19.85
C LYS A 219 30.11 -19.12 20.08
N ASN A 220 29.82 -19.90 19.04
CA ASN A 220 29.60 -21.34 19.12
C ASN A 220 30.86 -22.19 18.77
N ALA A 221 32.00 -21.57 18.45
CA ALA A 221 33.19 -22.31 18.02
C ALA A 221 33.92 -23.00 19.20
N PRO A 222 34.21 -24.32 19.11
CA PRO A 222 34.91 -25.05 20.17
C PRO A 222 36.33 -24.52 20.37
N GLY A 223 36.76 -24.40 21.63
CA GLY A 223 37.94 -23.64 22.09
C GLY A 223 39.33 -24.10 21.65
N GLY A 224 39.48 -24.95 20.62
CA GLY A 224 40.75 -25.60 20.25
C GLY A 224 41.35 -25.23 18.89
N LEU A 225 40.64 -24.51 18.01
CA LEU A 225 41.18 -24.11 16.71
C LEU A 225 41.97 -22.81 16.82
N ASN A 226 43.16 -22.79 16.20
CA ASN A 226 44.19 -21.74 16.20
C ASN A 226 43.60 -20.30 16.10
N ARG A 227 43.19 -19.74 17.25
CA ARG A 227 42.31 -18.55 17.33
C ARG A 227 42.97 -17.30 16.77
N ILE A 228 44.30 -17.21 16.79
CA ILE A 228 45.03 -15.96 16.51
C ILE A 228 45.02 -15.62 15.01
N GLY A 229 45.32 -16.58 14.14
CA GLY A 229 45.36 -16.37 12.69
C GLY A 229 43.97 -16.16 12.08
N LEU A 230 43.01 -16.99 12.50
CA LEU A 230 41.62 -16.88 12.05
C LEU A 230 40.98 -15.57 12.57
N SER A 231 41.25 -15.17 13.82
CA SER A 231 40.69 -13.94 14.38
C SER A 231 41.07 -12.69 13.59
N ARG A 232 42.31 -12.59 13.08
CA ARG A 232 42.73 -11.43 12.26
C ARG A 232 42.00 -11.37 10.92
N VAL A 233 41.81 -12.52 10.25
CA VAL A 233 41.07 -12.60 8.98
C VAL A 233 39.58 -12.26 9.20
N PHE A 234 38.97 -12.80 10.25
CA PHE A 234 37.59 -12.50 10.61
C PHE A 234 37.39 -11.03 11.01
N ALA A 235 38.33 -10.44 11.74
CA ALA A 235 38.28 -9.03 12.11
C ALA A 235 38.29 -8.13 10.86
N GLY A 236 39.15 -8.42 9.89
CA GLY A 236 39.22 -7.69 8.61
C GLY A 236 37.96 -7.82 7.76
N MET A 237 37.38 -9.02 7.68
CA MET A 237 36.11 -9.22 6.98
C MET A 237 34.96 -8.49 7.67
N THR A 238 34.90 -8.55 9.01
CA THR A 238 33.86 -7.87 9.80
C THR A 238 33.95 -6.36 9.66
N SER A 239 35.16 -5.78 9.69
CA SER A 239 35.33 -4.34 9.50
C SER A 239 34.95 -3.90 8.09
N GLY A 240 35.33 -4.67 7.06
CA GLY A 240 34.93 -4.39 5.67
C GLY A 240 33.41 -4.42 5.47
N LEU A 241 32.73 -5.44 6.02
CA LEU A 241 31.28 -5.55 5.97
C LEU A 241 30.58 -4.40 6.72
N ARG A 242 31.06 -4.01 7.90
CA ARG A 242 30.50 -2.89 8.66
C ARG A 242 30.67 -1.55 7.93
N GLU A 243 31.82 -1.33 7.30
CA GLU A 243 32.03 -0.11 6.53
C GLU A 243 31.11 -0.06 5.31
N ARG A 244 30.93 -1.19 4.61
CA ARG A 244 29.98 -1.26 3.49
C ARG A 244 28.54 -1.05 3.95
N GLU A 245 28.12 -1.66 5.07
CA GLU A 245 26.80 -1.44 5.67
C GLU A 245 26.58 0.03 5.99
N ARG A 246 27.57 0.69 6.61
CA ARG A 246 27.51 2.11 6.96
C ARG A 246 27.33 3.01 5.74
N LEU A 247 28.06 2.75 4.66
CA LEU A 247 27.93 3.51 3.41
C LEU A 247 26.55 3.30 2.78
N LEU A 248 26.07 2.06 2.68
CA LEU A 248 24.73 1.76 2.18
C LEU A 248 23.64 2.43 3.03
N ALA A 249 23.76 2.35 4.35
CA ALA A 249 22.83 3.00 5.29
C ALA A 249 22.82 4.51 5.10
N GLN A 250 23.97 5.14 4.85
CA GLN A 250 24.08 6.56 4.57
C GLN A 250 23.40 6.94 3.25
N ASP A 251 23.60 6.17 2.18
CA ASP A 251 22.99 6.43 0.87
C ASP A 251 21.45 6.29 0.93
N ILE A 252 20.97 5.21 1.56
CA ILE A 252 19.55 4.97 1.83
C ILE A 252 18.95 6.10 2.68
N HIS A 253 19.65 6.51 3.74
CA HIS A 253 19.19 7.59 4.61
C HIS A 253 19.13 8.92 3.84
N ASN A 254 20.14 9.27 3.05
CA ASN A 254 20.16 10.50 2.27
C ASN A 254 18.98 10.57 1.28
N ALA A 255 18.58 9.43 0.70
CA ALA A 255 17.43 9.36 -0.19
C ALA A 255 16.08 9.67 0.49
N THR A 256 15.96 9.33 1.79
CA THR A 256 14.69 9.41 2.56
C THR A 256 14.67 10.51 3.62
N ALA A 257 15.82 11.11 3.94
CA ALA A 257 15.99 12.09 5.03
C ALA A 257 15.32 13.43 4.77
N HIS A 258 15.03 13.79 3.51
CA HIS A 258 14.39 15.06 3.21
C HIS A 258 12.90 15.06 3.61
N VAL A 259 12.54 15.98 4.52
CA VAL A 259 11.14 16.29 4.88
C VAL A 259 10.76 17.62 4.27
N SER A 260 9.67 17.67 3.51
CA SER A 260 9.11 18.91 2.95
C SER A 260 7.89 19.37 3.74
N THR A 261 8.11 19.93 4.93
CA THR A 261 7.02 20.38 5.81
C THR A 261 6.16 21.44 5.14
N PRO A 262 4.82 21.28 5.11
CA PRO A 262 3.92 22.25 4.48
C PRO A 262 3.77 23.52 5.33
N ASP A 263 3.52 24.65 4.66
CA ASP A 263 3.40 25.97 5.31
C ASP A 263 2.20 26.10 6.26
N PHE A 264 1.19 25.24 6.12
CA PHE A 264 0.02 25.21 7.00
C PHE A 264 0.25 24.41 8.30
N LEU A 265 1.33 23.63 8.40
CA LEU A 265 1.67 22.92 9.63
C LEU A 265 2.10 23.92 10.70
N ARG A 266 1.49 23.82 11.88
CA ARG A 266 1.90 24.61 13.05
C ARG A 266 2.48 23.70 14.12
N VAL A 267 3.59 24.13 14.70
CA VAL A 267 4.24 23.48 15.83
C VAL A 267 3.96 24.32 17.07
N GLU A 268 3.32 23.72 18.07
CA GLU A 268 3.05 24.32 19.36
C GLU A 268 3.72 23.50 20.46
N GLN A 269 4.38 24.17 21.42
CA GLN A 269 4.91 23.53 22.61
C GLN A 269 4.04 23.95 23.81
N ARG A 270 3.20 23.03 24.31
CA ARG A 270 2.28 23.28 25.45
C ARG A 270 2.89 22.79 26.75
N GLY A 271 3.87 23.53 27.26
CA GLY A 271 4.66 23.14 28.44
C GLY A 271 5.99 22.48 28.06
N PRO A 272 6.84 22.13 29.04
CA PRO A 272 8.24 21.79 28.77
C PRO A 272 8.42 20.53 27.89
N HIS A 273 7.50 19.58 27.99
CA HIS A 273 7.64 18.24 27.39
C HIS A 273 6.50 17.84 26.45
N LEU A 274 5.60 18.76 26.09
CA LEU A 274 4.46 18.45 25.21
C LEU A 274 4.57 19.24 23.91
N TRP A 275 4.77 18.49 22.82
CA TRP A 275 4.86 19.00 21.45
C TRP A 275 3.61 18.61 20.67
N ILE A 276 2.98 19.59 20.04
CA ILE A 276 1.75 19.40 19.28
C ILE A 276 1.95 19.91 17.85
N LEU A 277 1.65 19.03 16.89
CA LEU A 277 1.59 19.33 15.47
C LEU A 277 0.12 19.58 15.07
N GLN A 278 -0.22 20.84 14.80
CA GLN A 278 -1.56 21.22 14.36
C GLN A 278 -1.65 21.25 12.84
N VAL A 279 -2.59 20.49 12.29
CA VAL A 279 -2.79 20.36 10.84
C VAL A 279 -4.24 20.70 10.47
N PRO A 280 -4.51 21.85 9.83
CA PRO A 280 -5.84 22.13 9.30
C PRO A 280 -6.11 21.24 8.08
N PHE A 281 -7.31 20.68 8.00
CA PHE A 281 -7.81 19.89 6.88
C PHE A 281 -9.10 20.48 6.32
N PHE A 282 -9.24 20.40 5.00
CA PHE A 282 -10.51 20.59 4.30
C PHE A 282 -11.06 19.24 3.86
N THR A 283 -12.38 19.10 3.87
CA THR A 283 -13.04 17.91 3.32
C THR A 283 -14.38 18.27 2.71
N ASP A 284 -14.79 17.53 1.70
CA ASP A 284 -16.12 17.57 1.08
C ASP A 284 -16.90 16.28 1.32
N ILE A 285 -16.36 15.37 2.14
CA ILE A 285 -17.00 14.10 2.48
C ILE A 285 -18.23 14.38 3.35
N GLU A 286 -19.39 13.91 2.89
CA GLU A 286 -20.66 14.15 3.59
C GLU A 286 -20.83 13.28 4.84
N ASP A 287 -20.18 12.11 4.86
CA ASP A 287 -20.19 11.16 5.97
C ASP A 287 -19.30 11.66 7.13
N ARG A 288 -19.93 12.30 8.12
CA ARG A 288 -19.23 12.86 9.29
C ARG A 288 -18.64 11.78 10.18
N ASP A 289 -19.32 10.66 10.35
CA ASP A 289 -18.85 9.56 11.20
C ASP A 289 -17.55 8.98 10.64
N PHE A 290 -17.45 8.87 9.31
CA PHE A 290 -16.20 8.50 8.65
C PHE A 290 -15.09 9.52 8.89
N VAL A 291 -15.35 10.83 8.72
CA VAL A 291 -14.36 11.88 8.92
C VAL A 291 -13.86 11.92 10.36
N GLU A 292 -14.77 11.83 11.35
CA GLU A 292 -14.43 11.77 12.77
C GLU A 292 -13.62 10.51 13.11
N SER A 293 -13.98 9.36 12.53
CA SER A 293 -13.21 8.12 12.69
C SER A 293 -11.81 8.25 12.10
N ALA A 294 -11.68 8.78 10.88
CA ALA A 294 -10.37 9.00 10.25
C ALA A 294 -9.50 9.97 11.06
N GLN A 295 -10.09 11.05 11.59
CA GLN A 295 -9.42 11.97 12.50
C GLN A 295 -8.88 11.24 13.73
N GLY A 296 -9.74 10.51 14.44
CA GLY A 296 -9.38 9.81 15.67
C GLY A 296 -8.27 8.78 15.46
N GLU A 297 -8.32 8.03 14.36
CA GLU A 297 -7.28 7.06 14.01
C GLU A 297 -5.94 7.74 13.69
N ILE A 298 -5.94 8.82 12.91
CA ILE A 298 -4.72 9.58 12.59
C ILE A 298 -4.07 10.12 13.87
N GLU A 299 -4.84 10.80 14.73
CA GLU A 299 -4.34 11.39 15.97
C GLU A 299 -3.85 10.32 16.96
N SER A 300 -4.54 9.18 17.03
CA SER A 300 -4.16 8.03 17.86
C SER A 300 -2.81 7.45 17.43
N PHE A 301 -2.60 7.24 16.13
CA PHE A 301 -1.34 6.70 15.61
C PHE A 301 -0.17 7.68 15.72
N TRP A 302 -0.43 8.97 15.52
CA TRP A 302 0.56 10.04 15.66
C TRP A 302 0.66 10.60 17.09
N ARG A 303 0.38 9.76 18.08
CA ARG A 303 0.66 10.02 19.49
C ARG A 303 1.82 9.14 19.96
N LEU A 304 2.88 9.78 20.41
CA LEU A 304 4.10 9.12 20.89
C LEU A 304 4.50 9.69 22.24
N ARG A 305 4.85 8.81 23.18
CA ARG A 305 5.54 9.18 24.42
C ARG A 305 6.88 8.50 24.44
N ASP A 306 7.95 9.26 24.65
CA ASP A 306 9.30 8.75 24.75
C ASP A 306 10.08 9.48 25.85
N GLY A 307 10.29 8.78 26.96
CA GLY A 307 10.78 9.38 28.21
C GLY A 307 9.78 10.37 28.80
N GLU A 308 10.27 11.58 29.11
CA GLU A 308 9.45 12.68 29.61
C GLU A 308 8.68 13.40 28.49
N ASP A 309 9.16 13.29 27.24
CA ASP A 309 8.56 13.98 26.11
C ASP A 309 7.32 13.25 25.57
N GLU A 310 6.34 14.05 25.21
CA GLU A 310 5.11 13.63 24.58
C GLU A 310 4.89 14.42 23.29
N PHE A 311 4.62 13.69 22.22
CA PHE A 311 4.39 14.21 20.89
C PHE A 311 3.00 13.81 20.44
N ARG A 312 2.22 14.75 19.91
CA ARG A 312 0.89 14.49 19.37
C ARG A 312 0.64 15.29 18.10
N VAL A 313 -0.29 14.80 17.31
CA VAL A 313 -0.92 15.53 16.21
C VAL A 313 -2.33 15.93 16.64
N GLU A 314 -2.75 17.15 16.28
CA GLU A 314 -4.13 17.64 16.35
C GLU A 314 -4.58 17.98 14.93
N VAL A 315 -5.60 17.28 14.41
CA VAL A 315 -6.16 17.53 13.08
C VAL A 315 -7.45 18.32 13.21
N ALA A 316 -7.61 19.38 12.43
CA ALA A 316 -8.82 20.21 12.46
C ALA A 316 -9.54 20.17 11.10
N PHE A 317 -10.61 19.38 11.00
CA PHE A 317 -11.42 19.29 9.78
C PHE A 317 -12.40 20.46 9.62
N SER A 318 -12.38 21.06 8.45
CA SER A 318 -13.35 22.04 7.98
C SER A 318 -14.09 21.49 6.76
N HIS A 319 -15.38 21.23 6.91
CA HIS A 319 -16.21 20.74 5.80
C HIS A 319 -16.54 21.89 4.82
N ILE A 320 -16.23 21.68 3.54
CA ILE A 320 -16.57 22.59 2.44
C ILE A 320 -17.76 22.02 1.67
N PRO A 321 -18.93 22.69 1.69
CA PRO A 321 -20.09 22.22 0.94
C PRO A 321 -19.82 22.14 -0.57
N LEU A 322 -20.38 21.12 -1.23
CA LEU A 322 -20.29 20.94 -2.68
C LEU A 322 -20.64 22.19 -3.49
N LYS A 323 -21.69 22.93 -3.08
CA LYS A 323 -22.11 24.18 -3.74
C LYS A 323 -21.05 25.29 -3.68
N GLN A 324 -20.14 25.23 -2.72
CA GLN A 324 -19.04 26.17 -2.59
C GLN A 324 -17.81 25.73 -3.40
N LEU A 325 -17.54 24.42 -3.50
CA LEU A 325 -16.46 23.92 -4.37
C LEU A 325 -16.80 24.05 -5.86
N TYR A 326 -18.06 23.79 -6.22
CA TYR A 326 -18.55 23.76 -7.60
C TYR A 326 -19.46 24.96 -7.89
N THR A 327 -18.91 26.18 -7.78
CA THR A 327 -19.65 27.42 -8.04
C THR A 327 -19.90 27.66 -9.53
N GLU A 328 -18.93 27.30 -10.37
CA GLU A 328 -18.96 27.53 -11.82
C GLU A 328 -19.28 26.27 -12.63
N SER A 329 -19.47 25.13 -11.96
CA SER A 329 -19.63 23.83 -12.61
C SER A 329 -20.64 22.94 -11.88
N ARG A 330 -21.09 21.87 -12.54
CA ARG A 330 -22.00 20.90 -11.92
C ARG A 330 -21.21 20.03 -10.95
N ALA A 331 -21.64 20.00 -9.69
CA ALA A 331 -21.10 19.07 -8.70
C ALA A 331 -21.27 17.60 -9.16
N PRO A 332 -20.26 16.74 -8.94
CA PRO A 332 -20.31 15.35 -9.31
C PRO A 332 -21.32 14.58 -8.45
N GLU A 333 -21.96 13.58 -9.06
CA GLU A 333 -22.85 12.65 -8.36
C GLU A 333 -22.04 11.59 -7.60
N LYS A 334 -22.64 11.00 -6.56
CA LYS A 334 -22.02 9.88 -5.84
C LYS A 334 -21.74 8.70 -6.79
N GLY A 335 -20.51 8.20 -6.78
CA GLY A 335 -20.00 7.17 -7.67
C GLY A 335 -19.53 7.68 -9.03
N GLN A 336 -19.67 8.97 -9.33
CA GLN A 336 -19.17 9.54 -10.58
C GLN A 336 -17.64 9.50 -10.60
N GLN A 337 -17.05 9.07 -11.72
CA GLN A 337 -15.61 9.23 -11.95
C GLN A 337 -15.30 10.72 -12.14
N ILE A 338 -14.32 11.21 -11.41
CA ILE A 338 -13.85 12.60 -11.46
C ILE A 338 -12.38 12.62 -11.82
N ASP A 339 -11.92 13.71 -12.44
CA ASP A 339 -10.50 14.01 -12.46
C ASP A 339 -10.12 14.51 -11.05
N ALA A 340 -9.40 13.69 -10.30
CA ALA A 340 -9.00 14.03 -8.94
C ALA A 340 -8.15 15.30 -8.89
N TYR A 341 -7.35 15.60 -9.92
CA TYR A 341 -6.51 16.79 -9.95
C TYR A 341 -7.34 18.06 -10.07
N GLU A 342 -8.28 18.08 -11.02
CA GLU A 342 -9.18 19.22 -11.20
C GLU A 342 -10.05 19.44 -9.96
N HIS A 343 -10.50 18.36 -9.31
CA HIS A 343 -11.27 18.43 -8.07
C HIS A 343 -10.46 19.01 -6.91
N LEU A 344 -9.19 18.61 -6.76
CA LEU A 344 -8.32 19.11 -5.68
C LEU A 344 -7.99 20.61 -5.82
N ASP A 345 -7.94 21.13 -7.05
CA ASP A 345 -7.69 22.54 -7.32
C ASP A 345 -8.86 23.45 -6.87
N LEU A 346 -10.06 22.88 -6.62
CA LEU A 346 -11.22 23.62 -6.11
C LEU A 346 -11.13 23.96 -4.62
N PHE A 347 -10.28 23.26 -3.86
CA PHE A 347 -10.19 23.45 -2.42
C PHE A 347 -9.40 24.72 -2.05
N PRO A 348 -9.81 25.47 -1.01
CA PRO A 348 -9.06 26.64 -0.53
C PRO A 348 -7.61 26.28 -0.14
N PRO A 349 -6.61 27.15 -0.34
CA PRO A 349 -5.25 26.93 0.14
C PRO A 349 -5.19 26.98 1.67
N GLY A 350 -4.05 26.60 2.26
CA GLY A 350 -3.79 26.78 3.70
C GLY A 350 -4.21 25.62 4.61
N GLY A 351 -4.48 24.45 4.04
CA GLY A 351 -4.69 23.21 4.79
C GLY A 351 -4.45 21.98 3.94
N ALA A 352 -4.41 20.81 4.55
CA ALA A 352 -4.47 19.55 3.82
C ALA A 352 -5.89 19.26 3.35
N ILE A 353 -6.09 18.23 2.53
CA ILE A 353 -7.39 17.84 2.00
C ILE A 353 -7.62 16.35 2.31
N LEU A 354 -8.84 15.98 2.69
CA LEU A 354 -9.33 14.60 2.69
C LEU A 354 -10.55 14.53 1.78
N THR A 355 -10.46 13.78 0.69
CA THR A 355 -11.56 13.62 -0.27
C THR A 355 -11.58 12.21 -0.86
N THR A 356 -12.45 11.97 -1.84
CA THR A 356 -12.67 10.66 -2.48
C THR A 356 -12.48 10.78 -3.99
N GLY A 357 -12.62 9.66 -4.71
CA GLY A 357 -12.58 9.64 -6.17
C GLY A 357 -11.32 8.99 -6.76
N ALA A 358 -10.40 8.54 -5.91
CA ALA A 358 -9.28 7.74 -6.37
C ALA A 358 -9.67 6.28 -6.64
N LEU A 359 -8.85 5.59 -7.44
CA LEU A 359 -8.94 4.13 -7.60
C LEU A 359 -8.33 3.40 -6.39
N THR A 360 -7.32 3.98 -5.77
CA THR A 360 -6.66 3.47 -4.56
C THR A 360 -6.42 4.64 -3.61
N THR A 361 -6.46 4.41 -2.30
CA THR A 361 -6.10 5.45 -1.34
C THR A 361 -4.63 5.85 -1.52
N HIS A 362 -4.38 7.15 -1.67
CA HIS A 362 -3.04 7.71 -1.81
C HIS A 362 -3.00 9.20 -1.49
N VAL A 363 -1.81 9.73 -1.25
CA VAL A 363 -1.58 11.18 -1.19
C VAL A 363 -1.22 11.77 -2.55
N TYR A 364 -1.85 12.89 -2.90
CA TYR A 364 -1.42 13.77 -3.97
C TYR A 364 -1.30 15.21 -3.49
N GLY A 365 -0.10 15.79 -3.60
CA GLY A 365 0.18 17.14 -3.13
C GLY A 365 -0.12 17.28 -1.63
N ARG A 366 -1.16 18.06 -1.29
CA ARG A 366 -1.64 18.26 0.09
C ARG A 366 -2.88 17.43 0.43
N ALA A 367 -3.26 16.47 -0.40
CA ALA A 367 -4.52 15.76 -0.29
C ALA A 367 -4.33 14.26 -0.07
N ILE A 368 -5.09 13.68 0.86
CA ILE A 368 -5.35 12.24 0.92
C ILE A 368 -6.61 12.00 0.08
N VAL A 369 -6.48 11.28 -1.03
CA VAL A 369 -7.59 10.93 -1.92
C VAL A 369 -7.93 9.47 -1.70
N LEU A 370 -9.10 9.22 -1.10
CA LEU A 370 -9.55 7.89 -0.72
C LEU A 370 -9.99 7.08 -1.95
N GLY A 371 -9.53 5.84 -1.99
CA GLY A 371 -10.08 4.80 -2.86
C GLY A 371 -11.17 4.00 -2.16
N PRO A 372 -11.86 3.11 -2.89
CA PRO A 372 -12.97 2.33 -2.36
C PRO A 372 -12.58 1.10 -1.52
N HIS A 373 -11.29 0.74 -1.51
CA HIS A 373 -10.78 -0.43 -0.81
C HIS A 373 -10.68 -0.17 0.69
N ASP A 374 -11.07 -1.15 1.50
CA ASP A 374 -10.94 -1.10 2.96
C ASP A 374 -9.54 -0.59 3.36
N VAL A 375 -9.52 0.37 4.28
CA VAL A 375 -8.30 1.05 4.73
C VAL A 375 -8.07 0.75 6.19
N ALA A 376 -6.86 0.31 6.53
CA ALA A 376 -6.49 0.13 7.93
C ALA A 376 -6.03 1.47 8.54
N PRO A 377 -6.27 1.74 9.83
CA PRO A 377 -5.80 2.94 10.52
C PRO A 377 -4.33 3.29 10.27
N ARG A 378 -3.44 2.29 10.27
CA ARG A 378 -2.01 2.50 10.01
C ARG A 378 -1.73 3.01 8.59
N ILE A 379 -2.54 2.61 7.61
CA ILE A 379 -2.46 3.10 6.23
C ILE A 379 -2.85 4.57 6.19
N LEU A 380 -3.94 4.97 6.84
CA LEU A 380 -4.32 6.40 6.95
C LEU A 380 -3.23 7.23 7.65
N ALA A 381 -2.63 6.68 8.71
CA ALA A 381 -1.52 7.33 9.41
C ALA A 381 -0.26 7.45 8.54
N HIS A 382 0.02 6.49 7.66
CA HIS A 382 1.08 6.58 6.65
C HIS A 382 0.79 7.68 5.63
N GLU A 383 -0.42 7.71 5.06
CA GLU A 383 -0.83 8.79 4.13
C GLU A 383 -0.72 10.16 4.80
N PHE A 384 -1.12 10.26 6.07
CA PHE A 384 -0.96 11.47 6.85
C PHE A 384 0.52 11.87 7.03
N GLY A 385 1.44 10.91 7.14
CA GLY A 385 2.87 11.19 7.12
C GLY A 385 3.31 11.92 5.85
N HIS A 386 2.74 11.59 4.69
CA HIS A 386 2.99 12.35 3.47
C HIS A 386 2.46 13.78 3.55
N ILE A 387 1.31 14.00 4.20
CA ILE A 387 0.79 15.35 4.47
C ILE A 387 1.77 16.16 5.34
N LEU A 388 2.45 15.53 6.30
CA LEU A 388 3.49 16.17 7.09
C LEU A 388 4.79 16.44 6.30
N GLY A 389 4.88 15.94 5.07
CA GLY A 389 6.01 16.13 4.17
C GLY A 389 7.04 15.00 4.19
N PHE A 390 6.76 13.86 4.81
CA PHE A 390 7.63 12.70 4.76
C PHE A 390 7.52 11.99 3.41
N LYS A 391 8.65 11.51 2.92
CA LYS A 391 8.71 10.59 1.79
C LYS A 391 8.56 9.15 2.27
N ASP A 392 8.16 8.29 1.35
CA ASP A 392 8.29 6.84 1.53
C ASP A 392 9.73 6.48 1.89
N SER A 393 9.87 5.53 2.82
CA SER A 393 11.14 4.88 3.16
C SER A 393 11.19 3.43 2.64
N TYR A 394 10.45 3.18 1.56
CA TYR A 394 10.61 2.02 0.70
C TYR A 394 10.96 2.49 -0.71
N PHE A 395 11.67 1.65 -1.47
CA PHE A 395 12.08 1.98 -2.83
C PHE A 395 11.36 1.09 -3.83
N ARG A 396 10.91 1.72 -4.93
CA ARG A 396 10.18 1.04 -6.01
C ARG A 396 11.04 1.01 -7.27
N GLY A 397 11.75 -0.10 -7.45
CA GLY A 397 12.45 -0.39 -8.68
C GLY A 397 11.59 -1.12 -9.70
N TYR A 398 12.20 -1.50 -10.82
CA TYR A 398 11.54 -2.34 -11.81
C TYR A 398 12.51 -3.25 -12.57
N LYS A 399 11.94 -4.26 -13.22
CA LYS A 399 12.60 -5.08 -14.23
C LYS A 399 11.77 -5.10 -15.50
N ASP A 400 12.39 -4.80 -16.64
CA ASP A 400 11.76 -4.88 -17.95
C ASP A 400 11.52 -6.35 -18.35
N LEU A 401 10.27 -6.72 -18.63
CA LEU A 401 9.87 -8.05 -19.11
C LEU A 401 9.48 -8.04 -20.60
N GLY A 402 9.82 -6.97 -21.33
CA GLY A 402 9.49 -6.80 -22.74
C GLY A 402 7.99 -6.76 -22.99
N LYS A 403 7.48 -7.71 -23.79
CA LYS A 403 6.05 -7.80 -24.13
C LYS A 403 5.11 -8.01 -22.93
N ASN A 404 5.65 -8.42 -21.78
CA ASN A 404 4.90 -8.62 -20.55
C ASN A 404 4.85 -7.36 -19.66
N GLY A 405 5.37 -6.23 -20.15
CA GLY A 405 5.46 -4.98 -19.38
C GLY A 405 6.61 -5.01 -18.38
N PHE A 406 6.46 -4.29 -17.28
CA PHE A 406 7.43 -4.23 -16.20
C PHE A 406 7.06 -5.17 -15.05
N ARG A 407 8.08 -5.68 -14.35
CA ARG A 407 7.92 -6.20 -12.98
C ARG A 407 8.29 -5.08 -12.03
N VAL A 408 7.30 -4.57 -11.30
CA VAL A 408 7.53 -3.64 -10.20
C VAL A 408 8.19 -4.41 -9.06
N MET A 409 9.23 -3.85 -8.47
CA MET A 409 9.93 -4.41 -7.31
C MET A 409 9.88 -3.38 -6.19
N GLU A 410 9.53 -3.77 -4.99
CA GLU A 410 9.39 -2.88 -3.85
C GLU A 410 10.16 -3.46 -2.67
N VAL A 411 10.98 -2.64 -2.01
CA VAL A 411 11.69 -3.05 -0.80
C VAL A 411 11.56 -2.00 0.28
N VAL A 412 11.20 -2.46 1.48
CA VAL A 412 11.11 -1.64 2.69
C VAL A 412 12.50 -1.49 3.28
N ALA A 413 13.02 -0.26 3.35
CA ALA A 413 14.34 0.01 3.90
C ALA A 413 14.36 -0.03 5.44
N GLU A 414 13.30 0.50 6.06
CA GLU A 414 13.16 0.59 7.52
C GLU A 414 11.83 -0.04 7.97
N PRO A 415 11.81 -1.35 8.26
CA PRO A 415 10.58 -2.08 8.54
C PRO A 415 9.81 -1.68 9.79
N ASN A 416 10.45 -0.93 10.69
CA ASN A 416 9.86 -0.41 11.92
C ASN A 416 9.31 1.02 11.75
N ASP A 417 9.64 1.71 10.66
CA ASP A 417 9.17 3.06 10.36
C ASP A 417 7.83 2.96 9.61
N ILE A 418 6.79 3.68 10.07
CA ILE A 418 5.50 3.76 9.37
C ILE A 418 5.65 4.26 7.93
N MET A 419 6.60 5.15 7.66
CA MET A 419 6.91 5.65 6.32
C MET A 419 7.61 4.61 5.44
N GLY A 420 8.26 3.60 6.03
CA GLY A 420 8.87 2.48 5.31
C GLY A 420 7.93 1.29 5.15
N ALA A 421 7.17 0.97 6.19
CA ALA A 421 6.33 -0.21 6.27
C ALA A 421 4.90 0.18 6.66
N PRO A 422 4.08 0.68 5.74
CA PRO A 422 2.72 1.12 6.08
C PRO A 422 1.85 0.06 6.74
N GLY A 423 2.10 -1.23 6.47
CA GLY A 423 1.37 -2.34 7.09
C GLY A 423 1.87 -2.78 8.46
N SER A 424 3.07 -2.36 8.90
CA SER A 424 3.67 -2.89 10.14
C SER A 424 4.53 -1.91 10.95
N GLY A 425 4.97 -0.83 10.34
CA GLY A 425 5.82 0.21 10.92
C GLY A 425 5.07 1.10 11.90
N ARG A 426 5.83 1.85 12.70
CA ARG A 426 5.34 2.72 13.76
C ARG A 426 5.75 4.15 13.50
N VAL A 427 4.99 5.10 14.05
CA VAL A 427 5.47 6.48 14.18
C VAL A 427 6.66 6.48 15.13
N LEU A 428 7.74 7.13 14.73
CA LEU A 428 9.00 7.18 15.44
C LEU A 428 9.24 8.60 15.96
N ARG A 429 10.02 8.73 17.04
CA ARG A 429 10.45 10.03 17.58
C ARG A 429 11.15 10.89 16.54
N SER A 430 11.97 10.25 15.69
CA SER A 430 12.69 10.90 14.59
C SER A 430 11.77 11.61 13.59
N HIS A 431 10.50 11.20 13.44
CA HIS A 431 9.54 11.94 12.63
C HIS A 431 9.28 13.33 13.23
N PHE A 432 8.96 13.40 14.52
CA PHE A 432 8.74 14.69 15.18
C PHE A 432 10.01 15.54 15.21
N GLU A 433 11.16 14.98 15.55
CA GLU A 433 12.44 15.71 15.61
C GLU A 433 12.77 16.38 14.27
N ARG A 434 12.60 15.67 13.15
CA ARG A 434 12.85 16.24 11.80
C ARG A 434 11.94 17.43 11.48
N ILE A 435 10.68 17.41 11.94
CA ILE A 435 9.75 18.54 11.79
C ILE A 435 10.17 19.71 12.69
N LEU A 436 10.51 19.43 13.95
CA LEU A 436 10.91 20.43 14.94
C LEU A 436 12.19 21.16 14.53
N GLU A 437 13.22 20.42 14.10
CA GLU A 437 14.49 20.98 13.61
C GLU A 437 14.26 21.99 12.48
N ARG A 438 13.38 21.66 11.52
CA ARG A 438 13.06 22.57 10.41
C ARG A 438 12.26 23.80 10.87
N SER A 439 11.29 23.62 11.75
CA SER A 439 10.48 24.70 12.31
C SER A 439 11.33 25.71 13.10
N LEU A 440 12.29 25.23 13.89
CA LEU A 440 13.22 26.05 14.66
C LEU A 440 14.23 26.77 13.75
N ASN A 441 14.80 26.08 12.76
CA ASN A 441 15.75 26.65 11.81
C ASN A 441 15.12 27.71 10.88
N GLY A 442 13.82 27.59 10.57
CA GLY A 442 13.08 28.56 9.77
C GLY A 442 12.84 29.89 10.48
N LYS A 443 12.68 29.89 11.81
CA LYS A 443 12.46 31.11 12.60
C LYS A 443 13.71 31.99 12.71
N GLY A 444 14.91 31.41 12.66
CA GLY A 444 16.18 32.16 12.76
C GLY A 444 16.60 32.92 11.50
N LYS A 445 15.95 32.71 10.34
CA LYS A 445 16.29 33.39 9.08
C LYS A 445 15.38 34.57 8.70
N ARG A 446 14.39 34.89 9.53
CA ARG A 446 13.44 36.01 9.30
C ARG A 446 13.60 37.19 10.28
N SER A 447 14.71 37.27 11.02
CA SER A 447 15.05 38.40 11.90
C SER A 447 15.99 39.39 11.22
#